data_AF-A0A4Q7S0H4-F1
#
_entry.id   AF-A0A4Q7S0H4-F1
#
_cell.length_a   1.000
_cell.length_b   1.000
_cell.length_c   1.000
_cell.angle_alpha   90.00
_cell.angle_beta   90.00
_cell.angle_gamma   90.00
#
_symmetry.space_group_name_H-M   'P 1'
#
loop_
_entity.id
_entity.type
_entity.pdbx_description
1 polymer ?
#
loop_
_entity_poly.entity_id
_entity_poly.type
_entity_poly.pdbx_seq_one_letter_code
_entity_poly.pdbx_strand_id
1 'polypeptide(L)'
;MSLLSESQAMRIRRQLSISQLGRMIGMAHQNLSAILRGEKDSRASTFEALAAAMGAEWVMVPRENLAEVRQILEGKGSGPDRSARSTLDYLLDK
;
A
#
# COMPACT_ATOMS: atom_id res chain seq x y z
N MET A 1 11.72 -5.05 7.21
CA MET A 1 11.27 -4.14 6.14
C MET A 1 10.99 -2.80 6.77
N SER A 2 11.47 -1.71 6.17
CA SER A 2 11.25 -0.35 6.67
C SER A 2 9.99 0.25 6.01
N LEU A 3 9.43 1.28 6.63
CA LEU A 3 8.28 2.00 6.06
C LEU A 3 8.56 2.53 4.64
N LEU A 4 9.81 2.93 4.37
CA LEU A 4 10.25 3.38 3.05
C LEU A 4 10.26 2.24 2.03
N SER A 5 10.76 1.06 2.38
CA SER A 5 10.77 -0.09 1.46
C SER A 5 9.36 -0.53 1.09
N GLU A 6 8.44 -0.55 2.07
CA GLU A 6 7.02 -0.87 1.83
C GLU A 6 6.34 0.18 0.94
N SER A 7 6.61 1.47 1.19
CA SER A 7 6.09 2.57 0.36
C SER A 7 6.53 2.44 -1.10
N GLN A 8 7.81 2.08 -1.34
CA GLN A 8 8.32 1.87 -2.68
C GLN A 8 7.73 0.63 -3.35
N ALA A 9 7.61 -0.49 -2.63
CA ALA A 9 7.00 -1.72 -3.14
C ALA A 9 5.54 -1.49 -3.55
N MET A 10 4.77 -0.79 -2.72
CA MET A 10 3.38 -0.43 -3.02
C MET A 10 3.26 0.48 -4.24
N ARG A 11 4.12 1.49 -4.35
CA ARG A 11 4.17 2.36 -5.54
C ARG A 11 4.41 1.54 -6.82
N ILE A 12 5.37 0.61 -6.79
CA ILE A 12 5.68 -0.26 -7.93
C ILE A 12 4.49 -1.16 -8.27
N ARG A 13 3.86 -1.77 -7.27
CA ARG A 13 2.66 -2.62 -7.43
C ARG A 13 1.49 -1.85 -8.07
N ARG A 14 1.34 -0.57 -7.74
CA ARG A 14 0.31 0.33 -8.31
C ARG A 14 0.74 0.98 -9.63
N GLN A 15 1.95 0.72 -10.11
CA GLN A 15 2.50 1.29 -11.35
C GLN A 15 2.52 2.84 -11.36
N LEU A 16 2.69 3.45 -10.18
CA LEU A 16 2.70 4.90 -10.04
C LEU A 16 4.14 5.44 -10.16
N SER A 17 4.34 6.42 -11.04
CA SER A 17 5.59 7.21 -11.05
C SER A 17 5.67 8.11 -9.82
N ILE A 18 6.89 8.46 -9.40
CA ILE A 18 7.12 9.42 -8.32
C ILE A 18 6.48 10.78 -8.67
N SER A 19 6.51 11.18 -9.94
CA SER A 19 5.89 12.42 -10.40
C SER A 19 4.36 12.41 -10.29
N GLN A 20 3.71 11.27 -10.56
CA GLN A 20 2.26 11.12 -10.34
C GLN A 20 1.93 11.26 -8.85
N LEU A 21 2.62 10.53 -7.99
CA LEU A 21 2.42 10.62 -6.54
C LEU A 21 2.65 12.03 -6.02
N GLY A 22 3.72 12.70 -6.45
CA GLY A 22 4.01 14.08 -6.11
C GLY A 22 2.85 15.02 -6.46
N ARG A 23 2.28 14.89 -7.66
CA ARG A 23 1.09 15.67 -8.05
C ARG A 23 -0.14 15.36 -7.19
N MET A 24 -0.37 14.08 -6.87
CA MET A 24 -1.52 13.66 -6.05
C MET A 24 -1.46 14.22 -4.62
N ILE A 25 -0.26 14.33 -4.04
CA ILE A 25 -0.08 14.80 -2.65
C ILE A 25 0.35 16.26 -2.56
N GLY A 26 0.43 16.99 -3.68
CA GLY A 26 0.88 18.38 -3.72
C GLY A 26 2.36 18.58 -3.38
N MET A 27 3.22 17.61 -3.70
CA MET A 27 4.65 17.63 -3.40
C MET A 27 5.52 17.61 -4.66
N ALA A 28 6.58 18.43 -4.66
CA ALA A 28 7.58 18.43 -5.72
C ALA A 28 8.29 17.07 -5.86
N HIS A 29 8.53 16.63 -7.10
CA HIS A 29 9.15 15.34 -7.41
C HIS A 29 10.47 15.11 -6.64
N GLN A 30 11.37 16.10 -6.66
CA GLN A 30 12.69 15.99 -6.01
C GLN A 30 12.54 15.77 -4.49
N ASN A 31 11.60 16.47 -3.85
CA ASN A 31 11.34 16.34 -2.43
C ASN A 31 10.77 14.96 -2.09
N LEU A 32 9.81 14.48 -2.86
CA LEU A 32 9.25 13.14 -2.67
C LEU A 32 10.30 12.05 -2.92
N SER A 33 11.16 12.22 -3.92
CA SER A 33 12.25 11.28 -4.20
C SER A 33 13.24 11.20 -3.04
N ALA A 34 13.64 12.33 -2.46
CA ALA A 34 14.55 12.35 -1.31
C ALA A 34 13.93 11.65 -0.08
N ILE A 35 12.63 11.88 0.18
CA ILE A 35 11.89 11.21 1.25
C ILE A 35 11.86 9.69 1.02
N LEU A 36 11.51 9.23 -0.18
CA LEU A 36 11.43 7.80 -0.48
C LEU A 36 12.78 7.09 -0.46
N ARG A 37 13.89 7.81 -0.65
CA ARG A 37 15.27 7.30 -0.49
C ARG A 37 15.77 7.36 0.95
N GLY A 38 15.02 7.98 1.88
CA GLY A 38 15.46 8.18 3.26
C GLY A 38 16.52 9.26 3.43
N GLU A 39 16.73 10.09 2.39
CA GLU A 39 17.66 11.23 2.42
C GLU A 39 17.07 12.45 3.13
N LYS A 40 15.74 12.44 3.33
CA LYS A 40 15.00 13.50 3.99
C LYS A 40 13.90 12.94 4.88
N ASP A 41 13.85 13.42 6.11
CA ASP A 41 12.77 13.10 7.04
C ASP A 41 11.44 13.69 6.57
N SER A 42 10.36 13.00 6.91
CA SER A 42 9.01 13.44 6.64
C SER A 42 8.10 13.19 7.83
N ARG A 43 7.04 14.01 7.92
CA ARG A 43 6.02 13.87 8.95
C ARG A 43 5.17 12.63 8.67
N ALA A 44 4.59 12.05 9.72
CA ALA A 44 3.63 10.95 9.61
C ALA A 44 2.49 11.27 8.62
N SER A 45 1.97 12.50 8.64
CA SER A 45 0.93 12.96 7.72
C SER A 45 1.31 12.87 6.24
N THR A 46 2.59 13.00 5.88
CA THR A 46 3.04 12.78 4.50
C THR A 46 2.91 11.31 4.11
N PHE A 47 3.27 10.40 5.02
CA PHE A 47 3.18 8.97 4.77
C PHE A 47 1.72 8.50 4.71
N GLU A 48 0.84 9.08 5.52
CA GLU A 48 -0.62 8.91 5.42
C GLU A 48 -1.15 9.37 4.05
N ALA A 49 -0.77 10.57 3.60
CA ALA A 49 -1.15 11.08 2.28
C ALA A 49 -0.61 10.20 1.14
N LEU A 50 0.61 9.67 1.28
CA LEU A 50 1.18 8.72 0.33
C LEU A 50 0.39 7.42 0.26
N ALA A 51 0.03 6.84 1.42
CA ALA A 51 -0.78 5.64 1.47
C ALA A 51 -2.14 5.87 0.80
N ALA A 52 -2.82 6.96 1.16
CA ALA A 52 -4.09 7.35 0.55
C ALA A 52 -3.99 7.49 -0.98
N ALA A 53 -2.94 8.15 -1.47
CA ALA A 53 -2.70 8.29 -2.91
C ALA A 53 -2.41 6.94 -3.61
N MET A 54 -1.92 5.93 -2.90
CA MET A 54 -1.69 4.59 -3.41
C MET A 54 -2.89 3.63 -3.21
N GLY A 55 -4.00 4.13 -2.67
CA GLY A 55 -5.15 3.30 -2.28
C GLY A 55 -4.75 2.26 -1.24
N ALA A 56 -4.04 2.71 -0.20
CA ALA A 56 -3.55 1.92 0.93
C ALA A 56 -3.72 2.72 2.23
N GLU A 57 -3.53 2.05 3.36
CA GLU A 57 -3.60 2.65 4.69
C GLU A 57 -2.46 2.14 5.56
N TRP A 58 -1.87 3.03 6.37
CA TRP A 58 -0.88 2.63 7.36
C TRP A 58 -1.59 2.20 8.63
N VAL A 59 -1.35 0.96 9.04
CA VAL A 59 -1.92 0.41 10.28
C VAL A 59 -0.81 0.06 11.25
N MET A 60 -1.01 0.42 12.52
CA MET A 60 -0.15 -0.04 13.61
C MET A 60 -0.60 -1.45 13.99
N VAL A 61 0.31 -2.41 13.87
CA VAL A 61 0.02 -3.83 14.14
C VAL A 61 0.77 -4.25 15.40
N PRO A 62 0.09 -4.80 16.42
CA PRO A 62 0.75 -5.42 17.56
C PRO A 62 1.73 -6.49 17.10
N ARG A 63 2.91 -6.55 17.71
CA ARG A 63 4.03 -7.37 17.21
C ARG A 63 3.68 -8.85 17.17
N GLU A 64 2.88 -9.29 18.13
CA GLU A 64 2.34 -10.65 18.28
C GLU A 64 1.43 -11.06 17.11
N ASN A 65 0.72 -10.12 16.47
CA ASN A 65 -0.17 -10.38 15.34
C ASN A 65 0.51 -10.22 13.97
N LEU A 66 1.75 -9.73 13.93
CA LEU A 66 2.42 -9.36 12.67
C LEU A 66 2.57 -10.55 11.69
N ALA A 67 2.82 -11.75 12.21
CA ALA A 67 2.95 -12.94 11.39
C ALA A 67 1.63 -13.31 10.68
N GLU A 68 0.52 -13.22 11.40
CA GLU A 68 -0.82 -13.51 10.89
C GLU A 68 -1.25 -12.48 9.84
N VAL A 69 -1.05 -11.19 10.13
CA VAL A 69 -1.36 -10.10 9.18
C VAL A 69 -0.59 -10.29 7.87
N ARG A 70 0.69 -10.68 7.92
CA ARG A 70 1.48 -10.98 6.71
C ARG A 70 0.90 -12.13 5.91
N GLN A 71 0.52 -13.23 6.55
CA GLN A 71 -0.09 -14.37 5.85
C GLN A 71 -1.38 -13.96 5.14
N ILE A 72 -2.22 -13.15 5.77
CA ILE A 72 -3.45 -12.62 5.17
C ILE A 72 -3.12 -11.75 3.95
N LEU A 73 -2.17 -10.82 4.06
CA LEU A 73 -1.78 -9.93 2.95
C LEU A 73 -1.10 -10.67 1.78
N GLU A 74 -0.44 -11.79 2.04
CA GLU A 74 0.13 -12.68 1.03
C GLU A 74 -0.93 -13.57 0.34
N GLY A 75 -2.20 -13.49 0.72
CA GLY A 75 -3.27 -14.34 0.21
C GLY A 75 -3.17 -15.79 0.69
N LYS A 76 -2.40 -16.04 1.76
CA LYS A 76 -2.22 -17.36 2.39
C LYS A 76 -3.04 -17.53 3.67
N GLY A 77 -3.66 -16.45 4.15
CA GLY A 77 -4.57 -16.47 5.28
C GLY A 77 -5.93 -17.04 4.87
N SER A 78 -6.50 -17.90 5.71
CA SER A 78 -7.74 -18.66 5.53
C SER A 78 -9.04 -17.80 5.55
N GLY A 79 -8.97 -16.57 5.05
CA GLY A 79 -10.13 -15.70 4.88
C GLY A 79 -10.80 -15.92 3.51
N PRO A 80 -12.12 -15.70 3.37
CA PRO A 80 -12.80 -15.84 2.09
C PRO A 80 -12.16 -14.89 1.07
N ASP A 81 -11.71 -15.46 -0.06
CA ASP A 81 -11.24 -14.69 -1.20
C ASP A 81 -12.39 -13.83 -1.73
N ARG A 82 -12.43 -12.56 -1.33
CA ARG A 82 -13.47 -11.61 -1.77
C ARG A 82 -13.31 -11.21 -3.24
N SER A 83 -12.23 -11.63 -3.90
CA SER A 83 -12.02 -11.46 -5.33
C SER A 83 -12.42 -12.69 -6.16
N ALA A 84 -12.70 -13.83 -5.52
CA ALA A 84 -13.24 -15.00 -6.19
C ALA A 84 -14.68 -14.72 -6.65
N ARG A 85 -15.02 -15.14 -7.89
CA ARG A 85 -16.40 -15.12 -8.38
C ARG A 85 -17.29 -15.90 -7.42
N SER A 86 -18.39 -15.29 -6.99
CA SER A 86 -19.37 -15.93 -6.12
C SER A 86 -20.07 -17.07 -6.88
N THR A 87 -20.55 -18.08 -6.17
CA THR A 87 -21.40 -19.13 -6.75
C THR A 87 -22.63 -18.55 -7.46
N LEU A 88 -23.11 -17.38 -7.02
CA LEU A 88 -24.18 -16.65 -7.70
C LEU A 88 -23.75 -16.08 -9.07
N ASP A 89 -22.50 -15.64 -9.22
CA ASP A 89 -21.99 -15.14 -10.51
C ASP A 89 -21.95 -16.25 -11.55
N TYR A 90 -21.65 -17.49 -11.15
CA TYR A 90 -21.67 -18.66 -12.03
C TYR A 90 -23.08 -19.08 -12.44
N LEU A 91 -24.08 -18.83 -11.60
CA LEU A 91 -25.46 -19.25 -11.84
C LEU A 91 -26.19 -18.30 -12.79
N LEU A 92 -25.79 -17.03 -12.82
CA LEU A 92 -26.38 -15.96 -13.64
C LEU A 92 -25.72 -15.81 -15.02
N ASP A 93 -24.56 -16.46 -15.26
CA ASP A 93 -23.81 -16.45 -16.53
C ASP A 93 -24.23 -17.64 -17.46
N LYS A 94 -25.39 -18.26 -17.18
CA LYS A 94 -26.04 -19.30 -17.98
C LYS A 94 -27.42 -18.86 -18.45
#